data_AF-A0A7J4EMN4-F1
#
_entry.id   AF-A0A7J4EMN4-F1
#
_cell.length_a   1.000
_cell.length_b   1.000
_cell.length_c   1.000
_cell.angle_alpha   90.00
_cell.angle_beta   90.00
_cell.angle_gamma   90.00
#
_symmetry.space_group_name_H-M   'P 1'
#
loop_
_entity.id
_entity.type
_entity.pdbx_description
1 polymer ?
#
loop_
_entity_poly.entity_id
_entity_poly.type
_entity_poly.pdbx_seq_one_letter_code
_entity_poly.pdbx_strand_id
1 'polypeptide(L)' 'MNRLLLEARKIHKKAVKEFERGDLWNDRMLIRDSAEKAWLSALKAIDALITTRGEELPFGAGAHEFRNIDRISAMLNGER' A
#
# COMPACT_ATOMS: atom_id res chain seq x y z
N MET A 1 1.60 1.09 -18.38
CA MET A 1 1.07 1.52 -17.06
C MET A 1 1.20 0.35 -16.09
N ASN A 2 1.87 0.54 -14.93
CA ASN A 2 2.18 -0.54 -13.99
C ASN A 2 0.88 -1.15 -13.39
N ARG A 3 0.68 -2.47 -13.55
CA ARG A 3 -0.52 -3.20 -13.09
C ARG A 3 -0.71 -3.07 -11.58
N LEU A 4 0.38 -3.13 -10.80
CA LEU A 4 0.34 -3.03 -9.33
C LEU A 4 -0.14 -1.64 -8.89
N LEU A 5 0.25 -0.59 -9.62
CA LEU A 5 -0.22 0.78 -9.34
C LEU A 5 -1.72 0.95 -9.63
N LEU A 6 -2.24 0.28 -10.67
CA LEU A 6 -3.68 0.27 -10.96
C LEU A 6 -4.46 -0.47 -9.87
N GLU A 7 -3.95 -1.59 -9.39
CA GLU A 7 -4.55 -2.34 -8.28
C GLU A 7 -4.53 -1.52 -6.98
N ALA A 8 -3.40 -0.90 -6.64
CA ALA A 8 -3.28 0.01 -5.49
C ALA A 8 -4.37 1.08 -5.53
N ARG A 9 -4.52 1.80 -6.65
CA ARG A 9 -5.55 2.84 -6.81
C ARG A 9 -6.97 2.31 -6.64
N LYS A 10 -7.26 1.10 -7.12
CA LYS A 10 -8.58 0.47 -6.95
C LYS A 10 -8.86 0.14 -5.48
N ILE A 11 -7.87 -0.39 -4.77
CA ILE A 11 -7.99 -0.72 -3.35
C ILE A 11 -8.15 0.56 -2.51
N HIS A 12 -7.33 1.58 -2.76
CA HIS A 12 -7.43 2.86 -2.06
C HIS A 12 -8.82 3.49 -2.20
N LYS A 13 -9.38 3.51 -3.42
CA LYS A 13 -10.74 4.01 -3.65
C LYS A 13 -11.80 3.26 -2.84
N LYS A 14 -11.63 1.95 -2.61
CA LYS A 14 -12.53 1.17 -1.77
C LYS A 14 -12.32 1.50 -0.28
N ALA A 15 -11.07 1.61 0.15
CA ALA A 15 -10.73 1.99 1.52
C ALA A 15 -11.38 3.32 1.91
N VAL A 16 -11.25 4.36 1.07
CA VAL A 16 -11.87 5.68 1.32
C VAL A 16 -13.39 5.56 1.45
N LYS A 17 -14.06 4.88 0.52
CA LYS A 17 -15.52 4.71 0.57
C LYS A 17 -16.01 3.96 1.81
N GLU A 18 -15.28 2.93 2.23
CA GLU A 18 -15.60 2.18 3.43
C GLU A 18 -15.34 2.98 4.70
N PHE A 19 -14.28 3.79 4.72
CA PHE A 19 -14.00 4.71 5.81
C PHE A 19 -15.11 5.76 5.93
N GLU A 20 -15.47 6.44 4.84
CA GLU A 20 -16.55 7.44 4.82
C GLU A 20 -17.87 6.85 5.33
N ARG A 21 -18.19 5.62 4.92
CA ARG A 21 -19.38 4.89 5.38
C ARG A 21 -19.28 4.48 6.85
N GLY A 22 -18.11 4.03 7.29
CA GLY A 22 -17.85 3.63 8.66
C GLY A 22 -17.91 4.81 9.62
N ASP A 23 -17.35 5.96 9.24
CA ASP A 23 -17.40 7.20 10.00
C ASP A 23 -18.84 7.71 10.12
N LEU A 24 -19.58 7.77 9.00
CA LEU A 24 -20.97 8.19 8.98
C LEU A 24 -21.88 7.33 9.88
N TRP A 25 -21.60 6.03 9.98
CA TRP A 25 -22.43 5.08 10.74
C TRP A 25 -21.85 4.73 12.11
N ASN A 26 -20.72 5.33 12.48
CA ASN A 26 -19.95 4.95 13.68
C ASN A 26 -19.69 3.44 13.75
N ASP A 27 -19.48 2.81 12.60
CA ASP A 27 -19.23 1.38 12.46
C ASP A 27 -17.72 1.12 12.52
N ARG A 28 -17.28 0.68 13.71
CA ARG A 28 -15.87 0.38 13.98
C ARG A 28 -15.32 -0.77 13.14
N MET A 29 -16.16 -1.70 12.70
CA MET A 29 -15.73 -2.81 11.85
C MET A 29 -15.39 -2.29 10.44
N LEU A 30 -16.25 -1.45 9.88
CA LEU A 30 -15.98 -0.79 8.60
C LEU A 30 -14.73 0.10 8.66
N ILE A 31 -14.56 0.86 9.75
CA ILE A 31 -13.36 1.69 9.93
C ILE A 31 -12.09 0.82 9.97
N ARG A 32 -12.09 -0.27 10.74
CA ARG A 32 -10.95 -1.20 10.80
C ARG A 32 -10.64 -1.81 9.43
N ASP A 33 -11.66 -2.32 8.75
CA ASP A 33 -11.52 -2.99 7.45
C ASP A 33 -11.08 -2.00 6.35
N SER A 34 -11.44 -0.73 6.48
CA SER A 34 -10.95 0.35 5.61
C SER A 34 -9.46 0.63 5.83
N ALA A 35 -9.00 0.61 7.08
CA ALA A 35 -7.59 0.81 7.42
C ALA A 35 -6.71 -0.32 6.87
N GLU A 36 -7.17 -1.56 6.96
CA GLU A 36 -6.48 -2.71 6.35
C GLU A 36 -6.37 -2.57 4.82
N LYS A 37 -7.44 -2.12 4.16
CA LYS A 37 -7.39 -1.85 2.71
C LYS A 37 -6.45 -0.70 2.36
N ALA A 38 -6.43 0.36 3.17
CA ALA A 38 -5.51 1.47 2.98
C ALA A 38 -4.04 1.00 3.09
N TRP A 39 -3.75 0.18 4.10
CA TRP A 39 -2.45 -0.46 4.26
C TRP A 39 -2.07 -1.31 3.04
N LEU A 40 -2.93 -2.23 2.60
CA LEU A 40 -2.70 -3.07 1.42
C LEU A 40 -2.47 -2.26 0.14
N SER A 41 -3.20 -1.15 -0.03
CA SER A 41 -2.99 -0.24 -1.14
C SER A 41 -1.59 0.39 -1.12
N ALA A 42 -1.11 0.82 0.05
CA ALA A 42 0.22 1.38 0.19
C ALA A 42 1.30 0.36 -0.18
N LEU A 43 1.18 -0.88 0.31
CA LEU A 43 2.11 -1.97 -0.04
C LEU A 43 2.13 -2.22 -1.56
N LYS A 44 0.97 -2.26 -2.22
CA LYS A 44 0.88 -2.43 -3.68
C LYS A 44 1.51 -1.27 -4.45
N ALA A 45 1.40 -0.04 -3.95
CA ALA A 45 2.04 1.12 -4.56
C ALA A 45 3.58 1.05 -4.44
N ILE A 46 4.07 0.61 -3.27
CA ILE A 46 5.50 0.38 -3.03
C ILE A 46 6.02 -0.74 -3.93
N ASP A 47 5.31 -1.85 -4.04
CA ASP A 47 5.65 -2.94 -4.95
C ASP A 47 5.74 -2.43 -6.42
N ALA A 48 4.83 -1.53 -6.81
CA ALA A 48 4.89 -0.88 -8.12
C ALA A 48 6.16 -0.04 -8.29
N LEU A 49 6.61 0.68 -7.26
CA LEU A 49 7.83 1.48 -7.31
C LEU A 49 9.07 0.60 -7.45
N ILE A 50 9.17 -0.45 -6.62
CA ILE A 50 10.28 -1.43 -6.62
C ILE A 50 10.39 -2.07 -8.00
N THR A 51 9.29 -2.62 -8.52
CA THR A 51 9.28 -3.26 -9.85
C THR A 51 9.61 -2.30 -10.99
N THR A 52 9.25 -1.02 -10.89
CA THR A 52 9.58 0.00 -11.91
C THR A 52 11.09 0.32 -11.93
N ARG A 53 11.79 0.09 -10.82
CA ARG A 53 13.25 0.23 -10.71
C ARG A 53 14.03 -1.02 -11.13
N GLY A 54 13.32 -2.07 -11.57
CA GLY A 54 13.92 -3.34 -11.99
C GLY A 54 14.30 -4.25 -10.84
N GLU A 55 13.85 -3.95 -9.62
CA GLU A 55 14.09 -4.78 -8.43
C GLU A 55 13.01 -5.86 -8.27
N GLU A 56 13.40 -7.01 -7.72
CA GLU A 56 12.47 -8.10 -7.42
C GLU A 56 11.69 -7.84 -6.13
N LEU A 57 10.45 -8.33 -6.09
CA LEU A 57 9.63 -8.22 -4.90
C LEU A 57 10.10 -9.23 -3.84
N PRO A 58 10.33 -8.77 -2.60
CA PRO A 58 10.65 -9.64 -1.48
C PRO A 58 9.45 -10.54 -1.15
N PHE A 59 9.74 -11.80 -0.83
CA PHE A 59 8.74 -12.81 -0.48
C PHE A 59 8.77 -13.16 1.01
N GLY A 60 7.65 -13.64 1.55
CA GLY A 60 7.53 -14.07 2.95
C GLY A 60 7.65 -12.91 3.96
N ALA A 61 8.16 -13.20 5.17
CA ALA A 61 8.30 -12.22 6.25
C ALA A 61 9.17 -11.00 5.85
N GLY A 62 10.14 -11.20 4.95
CA GLY A 62 11.00 -10.13 4.42
C GLY A 62 10.24 -9.06 3.64
N ALA A 63 9.01 -9.32 3.19
CA ALA A 63 8.17 -8.34 2.52
C ALA A 63 7.68 -7.20 3.45
N HIS A 64 7.72 -7.39 4.77
CA HIS A 64 7.42 -6.34 5.74
C HIS A 64 8.62 -5.43 5.99
N GLU A 65 9.83 -5.99 6.12
CA GLU A 65 11.06 -5.25 6.35
C GLU A 65 11.49 -4.44 5.13
N PHE A 66 11.32 -4.98 3.93
CA PHE A 66 11.72 -4.31 2.71
C PHE A 66 10.81 -3.11 2.35
N ARG A 67 9.57 -3.14 2.85
CA ARG A 67 8.59 -2.05 2.72
C ARG A 67 8.69 -1.06 3.88
N ASN A 68 9.76 -1.12 4.68
CA ASN A 68 10.08 -0.11 5.69
C ASN A 68 10.29 1.26 5.01
N ILE A 69 9.69 2.30 5.60
CA ILE A 69 9.71 3.67 5.10
C ILE A 69 11.13 4.24 4.98
N ASP A 70 12.06 3.85 5.86
CA ASP A 70 13.45 4.32 5.81
C ASP A 70 14.15 3.81 4.55
N ARG A 71 13.93 2.54 4.20
CA ARG A 71 14.50 1.92 3.00
C ARG A 71 13.87 2.46 1.73
N ILE A 72 12.54 2.66 1.72
CA ILE A 72 11.84 3.28 0.59
C ILE A 72 12.34 4.72 0.39
N SER A 73 12.59 5.46 1.47
CA SER A 73 13.11 6.82 1.41
C SER A 73 14.53 6.84 0.82
N ALA A 74 15.42 5.95 1.26
CA ALA A 74 16.74 5.79 0.67
C ALA A 74 16.67 5.48 -0.84
N MET A 75 15.78 4.55 -1.24
CA MET A 75 15.53 4.25 -2.65
C MET A 75 15.05 5.50 -3.42
N LEU A 76 14.10 6.25 -2.89
CA LEU A 76 13.59 7.49 -3.53
C LEU A 76 14.69 8.53 -3.70
N ASN A 77 15.61 8.63 -2.74
CA ASN A 77 16.72 9.59 -2.74
C ASN A 77 17.93 9.14 -3.58
N GLY A 78 17.91 7.91 -4.11
CA GLY A 78 19.01 7.37 -4.91
C GLY A 78 20.21 6.90 -4.07
N GLU A 79 20.02 6.74 -2.77
CA GLU A 79 21.01 6.21 -1.85
C GLU A 79 20.97 4.68 -1.93
N ARG A 80 22.12 4.06 -2.27
CA ARG A 80 22.28 2.61 -2.39
C ARG A 80 22.77 1.99 -1.10
#